data_AF-A0A2H6NBV6-F1
#
_entry.id   AF-A0A2H6NBV6-F1
#
_cell.length_a   1.000
_cell.length_b   1.000
_cell.length_c   1.000
_cell.angle_alpha   90.00
_cell.angle_beta   90.00
_cell.angle_gamma   90.00
#
_symmetry.space_group_name_H-M   'P 1'
#
loop_
_entity.id
_entity.type
_entity.pdbx_description
1 polymer ?
#
loop_
_entity_poly.entity_id
_entity_poly.type
_entity_poly.pdbx_seq_one_letter_code
_entity_poly.pdbx_strand_id
1 'polypeptide(L)'
;GRNRLRLNPSKTEWLWFPASRYSQIVPSLTIGGEVLAPTERARNLGVLLDVWLSLEDHIVAVSRGAFLQVHRMRQLRPFLDRDALRTVTQAMVVSRLDYCNALYMGLPA
;
A
#
# COMPACT_ATOMS: atom_id res chain seq x y z
N GLY A 1 10.22 -23.37 -18.40
CA GLY A 1 9.15 -23.34 -17.39
C GLY A 1 7.83 -23.76 -18.02
N ARG A 2 7.01 -24.54 -17.31
CA ARG A 2 5.81 -25.23 -17.82
C ARG A 2 4.76 -24.28 -18.45
N ASN A 3 4.73 -23.01 -18.02
CA ASN A 3 3.72 -22.01 -18.43
C ASN A 3 4.23 -20.93 -19.41
N ARG A 4 5.48 -21.02 -19.89
CA ARG A 4 6.11 -20.04 -20.83
C ARG A 4 6.11 -18.56 -20.38
N LEU A 5 5.79 -18.26 -19.12
CA LEU A 5 5.87 -16.91 -18.56
C LEU A 5 7.32 -16.56 -18.16
N ARG A 6 7.66 -15.27 -18.27
CA ARG A 6 8.93 -14.70 -17.80
C ARG A 6 8.64 -13.53 -16.85
N LEU A 7 9.44 -13.40 -15.80
CA LEU A 7 9.42 -12.26 -14.90
C LEU A 7 9.98 -11.02 -15.61
N ASN A 8 9.58 -9.84 -15.15
CA ASN A 8 10.07 -8.57 -15.66
C ASN A 8 10.94 -7.88 -14.59
N PRO A 9 12.28 -8.05 -14.64
CA PRO A 9 13.20 -7.49 -13.66
C PRO A 9 13.01 -5.98 -13.48
N SER A 10 12.86 -5.23 -14.57
CA SER A 10 12.68 -3.76 -14.54
C SER A 10 11.45 -3.27 -13.78
N LYS A 11 10.46 -4.14 -13.51
CA LYS A 11 9.23 -3.83 -12.76
C LYS A 11 9.10 -4.63 -11.47
N THR A 12 10.11 -5.42 -11.10
CA THR A 12 10.05 -6.28 -9.92
C THR A 12 10.70 -5.58 -8.74
N GLU A 13 9.92 -5.32 -7.70
CA GLU A 13 10.42 -4.89 -6.39
C GLU A 13 10.71 -6.14 -5.54
N TRP A 14 11.78 -6.10 -4.75
CA TRP A 14 12.13 -7.19 -3.83
C TRP A 14 12.22 -6.66 -2.41
N LEU A 15 11.29 -7.10 -1.57
CA LEU A 15 11.24 -6.81 -0.14
C LEU A 15 11.72 -8.03 0.64
N TRP A 16 12.68 -7.84 1.54
CA TRP A 16 13.24 -8.89 2.39
C TRP A 16 12.75 -8.73 3.83
N PHE A 17 12.20 -9.80 4.40
CA PHE A 17 11.75 -9.84 5.80
C PHE A 17 12.77 -10.59 6.66
N PRO A 18 13.63 -9.90 7.41
CA PRO A 18 14.59 -10.56 8.28
C PRO A 18 13.89 -11.15 9.50
N ALA A 19 14.34 -12.32 9.96
CA ALA A 19 13.81 -12.96 11.17
C ALA A 19 14.05 -12.14 12.45
N SER A 20 15.04 -11.25 12.45
CA SER A 20 15.30 -10.31 13.55
C SER A 20 15.91 -9.01 13.03
N ARG A 21 15.75 -7.93 13.81
CA ARG A 21 16.38 -6.62 13.51
C ARG A 21 17.91 -6.65 13.46
N TYR A 22 18.50 -7.68 14.04
CA TYR A 22 19.95 -7.88 14.11
C TYR A 22 20.48 -8.75 12.98
N SER A 23 19.61 -9.24 12.08
CA SER A 23 20.05 -9.97 10.89
C SER A 23 20.80 -9.02 9.97
N GLN A 24 22.11 -9.23 9.84
CA GLN A 24 22.99 -8.41 9.00
C GLN A 24 23.08 -8.93 7.56
N ILE A 25 22.47 -10.09 7.27
CA ILE A 25 22.58 -10.74 5.97
C ILE A 25 21.34 -10.38 5.15
N VAL A 26 21.55 -9.60 4.11
CA VAL A 26 20.54 -9.35 3.08
C VAL A 26 20.91 -10.18 1.84
N PRO A 27 20.10 -11.19 1.46
CA PRO A 27 20.48 -12.13 0.41
C PRO A 27 20.37 -11.50 -0.99
N SER A 28 21.38 -11.57 -1.85
CA SER A 28 21.25 -11.04 -3.22
C SER A 28 20.21 -11.84 -4.04
N LEU A 29 19.28 -11.16 -4.71
CA LEU A 29 18.32 -11.79 -5.62
C LEU A 29 18.67 -11.49 -7.07
N THR A 30 18.85 -12.53 -7.90
CA THR A 30 19.10 -12.37 -9.35
C THR A 30 17.93 -12.92 -10.15
N ILE A 31 17.33 -12.10 -11.01
CA ILE A 31 16.22 -12.49 -11.89
C ILE A 31 16.59 -12.14 -13.34
N GLY A 32 16.63 -13.15 -14.22
CA GLY A 32 16.89 -12.92 -15.64
C GLY A 32 18.28 -12.38 -15.97
N GLY A 33 19.26 -12.55 -15.07
CA GLY A 33 20.62 -12.02 -15.22
C GLY A 33 20.82 -10.62 -14.61
N GLU A 34 19.76 -10.01 -14.10
CA GLU A 34 19.81 -8.73 -13.38
C GLU A 34 19.81 -8.98 -11.88
N VAL A 35 20.72 -8.31 -11.16
CA VAL A 35 20.75 -8.32 -9.69
C VAL A 35 19.77 -7.26 -9.20
N LEU A 36 18.76 -7.70 -8.45
CA LEU A 36 17.82 -6.81 -7.78
C LEU A 36 18.36 -6.48 -6.39
N ALA A 37 18.34 -5.21 -6.04
CA ALA A 37 18.66 -4.74 -4.70
C ALA A 37 17.41 -4.82 -3.81
N PRO A 38 17.58 -5.09 -2.50
CA PRO A 38 16.47 -5.10 -1.56
C PRO A 38 15.90 -3.69 -1.46
N THR A 39 14.58 -3.58 -1.53
CA THR A 39 13.88 -2.30 -1.33
C THR A 39 13.44 -2.22 0.13
N GLU A 40 13.48 -1.03 0.72
CA GLU A 40 13.00 -0.82 2.09
C GLU A 40 11.48 -0.86 2.20
N ARG A 41 10.80 -0.60 1.09
CA ARG A 41 9.34 -0.57 0.99
C ARG A 41 8.92 -1.11 -0.38
N ALA A 42 7.82 -1.84 -0.44
CA ALA A 42 7.25 -2.32 -1.69
C ALA A 42 5.72 -2.20 -1.67
N ARG A 43 5.12 -2.03 -2.85
CA ARG A 43 3.66 -1.94 -2.95
C ARG A 43 3.06 -3.29 -3.33
N ASN A 44 2.29 -3.89 -2.42
CA ASN A 44 1.52 -5.10 -2.69
C ASN A 44 0.02 -4.77 -2.75
N LEU A 45 -0.60 -4.94 -3.92
CA LEU A 45 -2.04 -4.70 -4.13
C LEU A 45 -2.53 -3.33 -3.61
N GLY A 46 -1.69 -2.29 -3.67
CA GLY A 46 -2.01 -0.93 -3.18
C GLY A 46 -1.59 -0.64 -1.74
N VAL A 47 -1.18 -1.66 -0.98
CA VAL A 47 -0.65 -1.55 0.39
C VAL A 47 0.85 -1.29 0.33
N LEU A 48 1.33 -0.33 1.10
CA LEU A 48 2.75 -0.07 1.24
C LEU A 48 3.29 -0.91 2.40
N LEU A 49 4.17 -1.85 2.11
CA LEU A 49 4.80 -2.71 3.11
C LEU A 49 6.23 -2.28 3.30
N ASP A 50 6.62 -2.01 4.54
CA ASP A 50 8.02 -1.81 4.95
C ASP A 50 8.63 -3.13 5.44
N VAL A 51 9.97 -3.17 5.55
CA VAL A 51 10.74 -4.34 6.01
C VAL A 51 10.31 -4.85 7.39
N TRP A 52 9.76 -3.98 8.25
CA TRP A 52 9.33 -4.33 9.60
C TRP A 52 7.83 -4.62 9.70
N LEU A 53 7.10 -4.55 8.59
CA LEU A 53 5.64 -4.69 8.55
C LEU A 53 4.94 -3.75 9.55
N SER A 54 5.51 -2.56 9.80
CA SER A 54 4.93 -1.59 10.73
C SER A 54 3.66 -0.95 10.17
N LEU A 55 3.52 -0.90 8.84
CA LEU A 55 2.45 -0.21 8.12
C LEU A 55 2.38 1.30 8.38
N GLU A 56 3.36 1.89 9.08
CA GLU A 56 3.33 3.31 9.48
C GLU A 56 3.17 4.23 8.27
N ASP A 57 4.00 4.06 7.25
CA ASP A 57 3.92 4.88 6.03
C ASP A 57 2.62 4.67 5.27
N HIS A 58 2.09 3.44 5.29
CA HIS A 58 0.81 3.13 4.67
C HIS A 58 -0.33 3.85 5.39
N ILE A 59 -0.37 3.79 6.72
CA ILE A 59 -1.36 4.46 7.56
C ILE A 59 -1.29 5.97 7.35
N VAL A 60 -0.09 6.56 7.34
CA VAL A 60 0.11 7.99 7.07
C VAL A 60 -0.41 8.36 5.68
N ALA A 61 -0.06 7.57 4.65
CA ALA A 61 -0.50 7.83 3.28
C ALA A 61 -2.03 7.73 3.11
N VAL A 62 -2.65 6.69 3.68
CA VAL A 62 -4.11 6.48 3.63
C VAL A 62 -4.83 7.58 4.40
N SER A 63 -4.37 7.91 5.61
CA SER A 63 -4.96 8.96 6.44
C SER A 63 -4.91 10.31 5.73
N ARG A 64 -3.72 10.71 5.23
CA ARG A 64 -3.55 11.95 4.45
C ARG A 64 -4.44 11.96 3.22
N GLY A 65 -4.53 10.85 2.50
CA GLY A 65 -5.40 10.69 1.34
C GLY A 65 -6.88 10.87 1.71
N ALA A 66 -7.34 10.23 2.79
CA ALA A 66 -8.71 10.34 3.28
C ALA A 66 -9.06 11.78 3.67
N PHE A 67 -8.19 12.46 4.43
CA PHE A 67 -8.40 13.88 4.79
C PHE A 67 -8.50 14.78 3.55
N LEU A 68 -7.65 14.56 2.54
CA LEU A 68 -7.72 15.31 1.29
C LEU A 68 -9.05 15.06 0.56
N GLN A 69 -9.52 13.81 0.51
CA GLN A 69 -10.80 13.50 -0.12
C GLN A 69 -11.97 14.11 0.64
N VAL A 70 -12.00 14.05 1.97
CA VAL A 70 -13.02 14.71 2.81
C VAL A 70 -13.02 16.22 2.57
N HIS A 71 -11.84 16.84 2.48
CA HIS A 71 -11.73 18.25 2.16
C HIS A 71 -12.34 18.58 0.79
N ARG A 72 -12.09 17.74 -0.23
CA ARG A 72 -12.73 17.88 -1.54
C ARG A 72 -14.24 17.68 -1.48
N MET A 73 -14.74 16.72 -0.71
CA MET A 73 -16.20 16.52 -0.53
C MET A 73 -16.85 17.75 0.10
N ARG A 74 -16.19 18.39 1.06
CA ARG A 74 -16.66 19.65 1.65
C ARG A 74 -16.76 20.78 0.62
N GLN A 75 -15.82 20.85 -0.33
CA GLN A 75 -15.88 21.83 -1.42
C GLN A 75 -16.98 21.51 -2.44
N LEU A 76 -17.29 20.23 -2.65
CA LEU A 76 -18.36 19.79 -3.56
C LEU A 76 -19.77 19.94 -2.97
N ARG A 77 -19.89 20.05 -1.64
CA ARG A 77 -21.16 20.16 -0.91
C ARG A 77 -22.16 21.17 -1.49
N PRO A 78 -21.77 22.37 -1.98
CA PRO A 78 -22.73 23.31 -2.57
C PRO A 78 -23.34 22.86 -3.90
N PHE A 79 -22.73 21.88 -4.57
CA PHE A 79 -23.10 21.43 -5.92
C PHE A 79 -23.85 20.09 -5.95
N LEU A 80 -23.98 19.44 -4.80
CA LEU A 80 -24.58 18.11 -4.67
C LEU A 80 -25.70 18.14 -3.66
N ASP A 81 -26.76 17.37 -3.93
CA ASP A 81 -27.72 17.05 -2.89
C ASP A 81 -27.11 16.12 -1.83
N ARG A 82 -27.86 15.87 -0.76
CA ARG A 82 -27.38 15.10 0.38
C ARG A 82 -27.08 13.64 0.02
N ASP A 83 -27.87 13.03 -0.85
CA ASP A 83 -27.74 11.60 -1.19
C ASP A 83 -26.59 11.37 -2.17
N ALA A 84 -26.41 12.26 -3.14
CA ALA A 84 -25.26 12.30 -4.02
C ALA A 84 -23.97 12.54 -3.21
N LEU A 85 -23.95 13.52 -2.30
CA LEU A 85 -22.78 13.77 -1.45
C LEU A 85 -22.43 12.56 -0.59
N ARG A 86 -23.43 11.88 -0.02
CA ARG A 86 -23.23 10.64 0.74
C ARG A 86 -22.62 9.56 -0.14
N THR A 87 -23.17 9.35 -1.34
CA THR A 87 -22.70 8.34 -2.29
C THR A 87 -21.27 8.58 -2.71
N VAL A 88 -20.91 9.81 -3.08
CA VAL A 88 -19.54 10.17 -3.48
C VAL A 88 -18.59 10.04 -2.28
N THR A 89 -19.01 10.43 -1.07
CA THR A 89 -18.18 10.25 0.14
C THR A 89 -17.91 8.77 0.42
N GLN A 90 -18.94 7.92 0.34
CA GLN A 90 -18.79 6.47 0.50
C GLN A 90 -17.84 5.88 -0.55
N ALA A 91 -18.05 6.23 -1.82
CA ALA A 91 -17.28 5.71 -2.93
C ALA A 91 -15.81 6.16 -2.93
N MET A 92 -15.50 7.36 -2.41
CA MET A 92 -14.16 7.95 -2.51
C MET A 92 -13.31 7.86 -1.24
N VAL A 93 -13.97 7.88 -0.08
CA VAL A 93 -13.31 7.89 1.24
C VAL A 93 -13.47 6.53 1.90
N VAL A 94 -14.72 6.09 2.10
CA VAL A 94 -15.01 4.90 2.92
C VAL A 94 -14.52 3.63 2.22
N SER A 95 -14.76 3.49 0.92
CA SER A 95 -14.26 2.35 0.12
C SER A 95 -12.74 2.15 0.21
N ARG A 96 -11.97 3.25 0.33
CA ARG A 96 -10.50 3.20 0.44
C ARG A 96 -10.03 2.78 1.82
N LEU A 97 -10.74 3.20 2.86
CA LEU A 97 -10.48 2.74 4.22
C LEU A 97 -10.86 1.26 4.32
N ASP A 98 -12.02 0.89 3.78
CA ASP A 98 -12.55 -0.47 3.83
C ASP A 98 -11.67 -1.50 3.11
N TYR A 99 -11.01 -1.10 2.03
CA TYR A 99 -10.12 -1.97 1.26
C TYR A 99 -9.02 -2.63 2.12
N CYS A 100 -8.52 -1.91 3.13
CA CYS A 100 -7.44 -2.38 3.99
C CYS A 100 -7.90 -2.77 5.41
N ASN A 101 -9.21 -2.82 5.70
CA ASN A 101 -9.70 -3.02 7.07
C ASN A 101 -9.10 -4.24 7.77
N ALA A 102 -8.91 -5.36 7.06
CA ALA A 102 -8.31 -6.57 7.64
C ALA A 102 -6.85 -6.38 8.09
N LEU A 103 -6.10 -5.48 7.45
CA LEU A 103 -4.71 -5.18 7.81
C LEU A 103 -4.60 -4.28 9.02
N TYR A 104 -5.66 -3.53 9.34
CA TYR A 104 -5.72 -2.69 10.53
C TYR A 104 -6.14 -3.47 11.78
N MET A 105 -6.66 -4.69 11.62
CA MET A 105 -7.02 -5.55 12.74
C MET A 105 -5.75 -6.05 13.44
N GLY A 106 -5.54 -5.63 14.69
CA GLY A 106 -4.42 -6.07 15.52
C GLY A 106 -3.19 -5.18 15.51
N LEU A 107 -3.28 -3.98 14.94
CA LEU A 107 -2.27 -2.94 15.15
C LEU A 107 -2.23 -2.53 16.63
N PRO A 108 -1.05 -2.23 17.20
CA PRO A 108 -0.95 -1.68 18.55
C PRO A 108 -1.69 -0.35 18.64
N ALA A 109 -2.37 -0.13 19.78
CA ALA A 109 -3.18 1.07 20.05
C ALA A 109 -2.32 2.32 20.24
#